data_AF-A0A2E7ZS41-F1
#
_entry.id   AF-A0A2E7ZS41-F1
#
_cell.length_a   1.000
_cell.length_b   1.000
_cell.length_c   1.000
_cell.angle_alpha   90.00
_cell.angle_beta   90.00
_cell.angle_gamma   90.00
#
_symmetry.space_group_name_H-M   'P 1'
#
loop_
_entity.id
_entity.type
_entity.pdbx_description
1 polymer ?
#
loop_
_entity_poly.entity_id
_entity_poly.type
_entity_poly.pdbx_seq_one_letter_code
_entity_poly.pdbx_strand_id
1 'polypeptide(L)'
;MANATFEIGTEYVMLWPGNADARTACKVLKRTAKFVVLNIDGFGLKRCTVRAAADGEYATPLGTAYLAPTVRARRTYKWAD
;
A
#
# COMPACT_ATOMS: atom_id res chain seq x y z
N MET A 1 -17.03 -11.94 4.89
CA MET A 1 -15.76 -11.30 5.30
C MET A 1 -15.76 -9.90 4.72
N ALA A 2 -15.61 -8.85 5.53
CA ALA A 2 -15.43 -7.50 4.98
C ALA A 2 -14.06 -7.45 4.28
N ASN A 3 -14.03 -7.06 3.01
CA ASN A 3 -12.77 -6.90 2.28
C ASN A 3 -11.90 -5.85 3.00
N ALA A 4 -10.62 -6.16 3.21
CA ALA A 4 -9.72 -5.25 3.89
C ALA A 4 -9.51 -3.99 3.04
N THR A 5 -9.71 -2.81 3.65
CA THR A 5 -9.58 -1.52 2.98
C THR A 5 -8.55 -0.62 3.65
N PHE A 6 -7.97 0.32 2.91
CA PHE A 6 -6.99 1.25 3.46
C PHE A 6 -7.63 2.20 4.49
N GLU A 7 -7.01 2.34 5.66
CA GLU A 7 -7.48 3.22 6.72
C GLU A 7 -6.54 4.43 6.82
N ILE A 8 -7.10 5.64 6.90
CA ILE A 8 -6.31 6.87 7.08
C ILE A 8 -5.64 6.83 8.46
N GLY A 9 -4.36 7.20 8.52
CA GLY A 9 -3.55 7.17 9.73
C GLY A 9 -2.87 5.83 10.00
N THR A 10 -3.28 4.76 9.31
CA THR A 10 -2.72 3.42 9.47
C THR A 10 -1.45 3.25 8.64
N GLU A 11 -0.49 2.53 9.22
CA GLU A 11 0.75 2.14 8.58
C GLU A 11 0.62 0.75 7.94
N TYR A 12 1.17 0.64 6.74
CA TYR A 12 1.17 -0.57 5.92
C TYR A 12 2.58 -0.82 5.39
N VAL A 13 2.81 -2.04 4.91
CA VAL A 13 4.08 -2.42 4.28
C VAL A 13 3.90 -2.45 2.78
N MET A 14 4.79 -1.73 2.09
CA MET A 14 4.99 -1.80 0.67
C MET A 14 5.97 -2.93 0.35
N LEU A 15 5.59 -3.79 -0.61
CA LEU A 15 6.40 -4.89 -1.10
C LEU A 15 6.91 -4.58 -2.51
N TRP A 16 8.18 -4.88 -2.75
CA TRP A 16 8.84 -4.61 -4.03
C TRP A 16 8.79 -5.84 -4.95
N PRO A 17 8.37 -5.69 -6.21
CA PRO A 17 8.48 -6.76 -7.18
C PRO A 17 9.96 -7.11 -7.41
N GLY A 18 10.28 -8.41 -7.42
CA GLY A 18 11.65 -8.91 -7.54
C GLY A 18 12.41 -9.03 -6.22
N ASN A 19 11.90 -8.48 -5.12
CA ASN A 19 12.47 -8.67 -3.78
C ASN A 19 11.37 -8.63 -2.70
N ALA A 20 10.83 -9.80 -2.37
CA ALA A 20 9.76 -9.94 -1.36
C ALA A 20 10.21 -9.61 0.07
N ASP A 21 11.53 -9.65 0.34
CA ASP A 21 12.11 -9.30 1.63
C ASP A 21 12.32 -7.79 1.78
N ALA A 22 12.36 -7.05 0.67
CA ALA A 22 12.33 -5.60 0.70
C ALA A 22 10.95 -5.11 1.14
N ARG A 23 10.88 -4.69 2.40
CA ARG A 23 9.68 -4.15 3.06
C ARG A 23 9.91 -2.68 3.37
N THR A 24 9.07 -1.82 2.81
CA THR A 24 9.12 -0.37 3.09
C THR A 24 7.87 0.04 3.82
N ALA A 25 8.01 0.68 4.98
CA ALA A 25 6.87 1.21 5.72
C ALA A 25 6.23 2.37 4.94
N CYS A 26 4.89 2.44 4.97
CA CYS A 26 4.15 3.53 4.38
C CYS A 26 2.90 3.87 5.20
N LYS A 27 2.62 5.15 5.36
CA LYS A 27 1.46 5.65 6.12
C LYS A 27 0.40 6.22 5.19
N VAL A 28 -0.85 5.81 5.36
CA VAL A 28 -1.97 6.41 4.61
C VAL A 28 -2.29 7.77 5.21
N LEU A 29 -2.17 8.83 4.41
CA LEU A 29 -2.49 10.19 4.86
C LEU A 29 -3.82 10.70 4.32
N LYS A 30 -4.20 10.25 3.11
CA LYS A 30 -5.50 10.57 2.51
C LYS A 30 -6.04 9.35 1.78
N ARG A 31 -7.36 9.20 1.79
CA ARG A 31 -8.07 8.17 1.03
C ARG A 31 -9.25 8.78 0.29
N THR A 32 -9.48 8.27 -0.91
CA THR A 32 -10.66 8.45 -1.75
C THR A 32 -11.09 7.09 -2.28
N ALA A 33 -12.26 6.99 -2.91
CA ALA A 33 -12.73 5.74 -3.49
C ALA A 33 -11.80 5.15 -4.59
N LYS A 34 -10.99 5.98 -5.24
CA LYS A 34 -10.11 5.57 -6.36
C LYS A 34 -8.62 5.70 -6.08
N PHE A 35 -8.24 6.44 -5.04
CA PHE A 35 -6.84 6.77 -4.74
C PHE A 35 -6.56 6.82 -3.25
N VAL A 36 -5.31 6.52 -2.89
CA VAL A 36 -4.72 6.79 -1.58
C VAL A 36 -3.46 7.63 -1.74
N VAL A 37 -3.19 8.49 -0.76
CA VAL A 37 -1.91 9.18 -0.62
C VAL A 37 -1.15 8.50 0.49
N LEU A 38 0.00 7.95 0.13
CA LEU A 38 0.91 7.25 1.04
C LEU A 38 2.12 8.14 1.29
N ASN A 39 2.53 8.27 2.55
CA ASN A 39 3.88 8.71 2.88
C ASN A 39 4.76 7.48 3.01
N ILE A 40 5.69 7.28 2.09
CA ILE A 40 6.53 6.09 2.01
C ILE A 40 7.90 6.43 2.55
N ASP A 41 8.40 5.64 3.49
CA ASP A 41 9.72 5.85 4.07
C ASP A 41 10.80 5.79 2.97
N GLY A 42 11.69 6.78 2.93
CA GLY A 42 12.71 6.93 1.88
C GLY A 42 12.24 7.42 0.50
N PHE A 43 10.93 7.46 0.21
CA PHE A 43 10.38 7.91 -1.10
C PHE A 43 9.44 9.11 -1.00
N GLY A 44 9.00 9.46 0.20
CA GLY A 44 8.10 10.57 0.50
C GLY A 44 6.66 10.31 0.06
N LEU A 45 5.94 11.41 -0.21
CA LEU A 45 4.53 11.40 -0.55
C LEU A 45 4.29 10.88 -1.97
N LYS A 46 3.48 9.83 -2.09
CA LYS A 46 3.04 9.27 -3.38
C LYS A 46 1.54 9.11 -3.43
N ARG A 47 0.96 9.50 -4.57
CA ARG A 47 -0.45 9.25 -4.88
C ARG A 47 -0.55 7.94 -5.66
N CYS A 48 -1.35 7.02 -5.14
CA CYS A 48 -1.52 5.67 -5.67
C CYS A 48 -2.99 5.43 -6.04
N THR A 49 -3.23 4.70 -7.13
CA THR A 49 -4.54 4.13 -7.46
C THR A 49 -4.85 2.95 -6.57
N VAL A 50 -6.09 2.86 -6.11
CA VAL A 50 -6.60 1.69 -5.39
C VAL A 50 -7.35 0.78 -6.35
N ARG A 51 -7.10 -0.52 -6.26
CA ARG A 51 -7.83 -1.58 -6.95
C ARG A 51 -8.32 -2.60 -5.92
N ALA A 52 -9.60 -2.93 -5.96
CA ALA A 52 -10.15 -4.00 -5.15
C ALA A 52 -9.91 -5.36 -5.84
N ALA A 53 -9.53 -6.36 -5.07
CA ALA A 53 -9.47 -7.76 -5.48
C ALA A 53 -10.23 -8.64 -4.48
N ALA A 54 -10.34 -9.93 -4.78
CA ALA A 54 -11.08 -10.90 -3.94
C ALA A 54 -10.55 -10.97 -2.50
N ASP A 55 -9.27 -10.66 -2.28
CA ASP A 55 -8.59 -10.80 -1.00
C ASP A 55 -8.33 -9.45 -0.27
N GLY A 56 -8.70 -8.31 -0.86
CA GLY A 56 -8.50 -6.98 -0.29
C GLY A 56 -8.21 -5.87 -1.32
N GLU A 57 -7.95 -4.67 -0.82
CA GLU A 57 -7.51 -3.53 -1.63
C GLU A 57 -5.99 -3.55 -1.87
N TYR A 58 -5.60 -3.14 -3.07
CA TYR A 58 -4.21 -2.97 -3.49
C TYR A 58 -3.98 -1.55 -3.99
N ALA A 59 -2.89 -0.92 -3.58
CA ALA A 59 -2.49 0.40 -4.03
C ALA A 59 -1.23 0.33 -4.89
N THR A 60 -1.29 0.94 -6.07
CA THR A 60 -0.18 1.07 -7.03
C THR A 60 0.06 2.53 -7.39
N PRO A 61 1.32 2.99 -7.54
CA PRO A 61 1.61 4.37 -7.90
C PRO A 61 1.05 4.73 -9.29
N LEU A 62 0.64 5.99 -9.44
CA LEU A 62 0.18 6.55 -10.72
C LEU A 62 1.32 6.62 -11.74
N GLY A 63 1.07 6.20 -13.00
CA GLY A 63 1.98 6.50 -14.12
C GLY A 63 2.77 5.34 -14.74
N THR A 64 2.44 4.07 -14.44
CA THR A 64 3.03 2.85 -15.03
C THR A 64 4.38 2.44 -14.44
N ALA A 65 4.46 1.19 -13.98
CA ALA A 65 5.57 0.29 -14.29
C ALA A 65 5.13 -1.14 -13.92
N TYR A 66 5.45 -2.11 -14.77
CA TYR A 66 5.31 -3.55 -14.54
C TYR A 66 6.11 -4.05 -13.30
N LEU A 67 6.91 -3.15 -12.70
CA LEU A 67 7.77 -3.33 -11.53
C LEU A 67 7.49 -2.27 -10.45
N ALA A 68 6.31 -1.65 -10.47
CA ALA A 68 5.94 -0.72 -9.42
C ALA A 68 5.66 -1.47 -8.10
N PRO A 69 6.20 -1.02 -6.97
CA PRO A 69 5.88 -1.61 -5.67
C PRO A 69 4.39 -1.49 -5.38
N THR A 70 3.83 -2.53 -4.79
CA THR A 70 2.39 -2.61 -4.50
C THR A 70 2.19 -2.69 -2.98
N VAL A 71 1.24 -1.92 -2.49
CA VAL A 71 0.81 -1.98 -1.07
C VAL A 71 -0.50 -2.74 -1.01
N ARG A 72 -0.63 -3.67 -0.07
CA ARG A 72 -1.87 -4.42 0.15
C ARG A 72 -2.49 -3.97 1.47
N ALA A 73 -3.80 -3.74 1.49
CA ALA A 73 -4.55 -3.29 2.66
C ALA A 73 -4.71 -4.36 3.77
N ARG A 74 -3.89 -5.43 3.76
CA ARG A 74 -3.96 -6.48 4.78
C ARG A 74 -3.34 -5.93 6.07
N ARG A 75 -4.14 -5.84 7.13
CA ARG A 75 -3.87 -5.19 8.43
C ARG A 75 -2.72 -5.79 9.26
N THR A 76 -1.90 -6.66 8.70
CA THR A 76 -0.95 -7.47 9.46
C THR A 76 0.33 -7.72 8.66
N TYR A 77 1.27 -6.79 8.77
CA TYR A 77 2.60 -7.19 9.21
C TYR A 77 2.78 -6.56 10.60
N LYS A 78 2.37 -7.28 11.65
CA LYS A 78 3.01 -7.06 12.95
C LYS A 78 4.48 -7.38 12.69
N TRP A 79 5.37 -6.42 12.89
CA TRP A 79 6.73 -6.78 13.27
C TRP A 79 6.57 -7.65 14.52
N ALA A 80 6.72 -8.96 14.36
CA ALA A 80 7.01 -9.80 15.50
C ALA A 80 8.40 -9.36 15.94
N ASP A 81 8.44 -8.77 17.12
CA ASP A 81 9.66 -8.60 17.93
C ASP A 81 10.38 -9.95 18.06
#